data_AF-A0A239JLJ0-F1
#
_entry.id   AF-A0A239JLJ0-F1
#
_cell.length_a   1.000
_cell.length_b   1.000
_cell.length_c   1.000
_cell.angle_alpha   90.00
_cell.angle_beta   90.00
_cell.angle_gamma   90.00
#
_symmetry.space_group_name_H-M   'P 1'
#
loop_
_entity.id
_entity.type
_entity.pdbx_description
1 polymer ?
#
loop_
_entity_poly.entity_id
_entity_poly.type
_entity_poly.pdbx_seq_one_letter_code
_entity_poly.pdbx_strand_id
1 'polypeptide(L)'
;MRKDRLAPSLFHILDMQHVETSSTSPCNIVETVGSYGPGMRLTPHEQERLLIHVAAGVARDRRSRGLRLNHPEATAIIASFLMEGARDGQTVAYLMEAGRKVLSRQDVMDGVPEMLASVQIEATFPDGTKLVTVHQPIP
;
A
#
# COMPACT_ATOMS: atom_id res chain seq x y z
N MET A 1 -10.14 9.62 80.22
CA MET A 1 -9.09 9.50 81.24
C MET A 1 -8.44 8.13 81.04
N ARG A 2 -7.14 8.14 80.67
CA ARG A 2 -6.16 7.02 80.67
C ARG A 2 -6.48 5.82 79.75
N LYS A 3 -5.81 5.64 78.61
CA LYS A 3 -4.40 5.20 78.39
C LYS A 3 -4.07 3.97 79.25
N ASP A 4 -3.88 2.82 78.59
CA ASP A 4 -2.84 1.82 78.83
C ASP A 4 -2.79 0.94 77.56
N ARG A 5 -1.86 1.15 76.62
CA ARG A 5 -0.43 0.76 76.63
C ARG A 5 -0.22 -0.74 76.85
N LEU A 6 0.03 -1.44 75.76
CA LEU A 6 1.17 -2.34 75.64
C LEU A 6 1.73 -2.21 74.21
N ALA A 7 3.00 -1.83 74.14
CA ALA A 7 3.89 -1.78 72.99
C ALA A 7 5.21 -2.44 73.48
N PRO A 8 6.33 -2.44 72.73
CA PRO A 8 6.60 -2.87 71.36
C PRO A 8 7.83 -3.80 71.28
N SER A 9 7.97 -4.61 70.23
CA SER A 9 9.27 -5.12 69.75
C SER A 9 9.05 -5.75 68.37
N LEU A 10 9.82 -5.53 67.32
CA LEU A 10 11.13 -4.91 67.22
C LEU A 10 11.26 -4.36 65.80
N PHE A 11 11.80 -3.15 65.75
CA PHE A 11 12.22 -2.43 64.58
C PHE A 11 13.47 -3.12 63.99
N HIS A 12 13.46 -3.42 62.70
CA HIS A 12 14.62 -3.30 61.81
C HIS A 12 14.02 -2.89 60.45
N ILE A 13 13.97 -1.58 60.16
CA ILE A 13 15.01 -0.82 59.43
C ILE A 13 15.08 -1.34 58.00
N LEU A 14 14.30 -0.76 57.08
CA LEU A 14 14.69 0.32 56.16
C LEU A 14 15.59 -0.17 55.02
N ASP A 15 14.98 -0.33 53.84
CA ASP A 15 15.36 0.41 52.62
C ASP A 15 14.22 0.23 51.61
N MET A 16 13.42 1.27 51.33
CA MET A 16 13.61 2.12 50.16
C MET A 16 14.10 1.34 48.95
N GLN A 17 13.15 0.90 48.11
CA GLN A 17 13.23 1.23 46.70
C GLN A 17 11.83 1.23 46.08
N HIS A 18 11.58 2.32 45.36
CA HIS A 18 10.36 2.61 44.64
C HIS A 18 10.07 1.50 43.64
N VAL A 19 8.82 1.03 43.59
CA VAL A 19 8.28 0.38 42.40
C VAL A 19 8.04 1.48 41.38
N GLU A 20 9.10 1.82 40.64
CA GLU A 20 8.96 2.55 39.38
C GLU A 20 8.36 1.61 38.35
N THR A 21 7.17 1.96 37.89
CA THR A 21 6.61 1.47 36.62
C THR A 21 7.43 2.06 35.48
N SER A 22 8.38 1.32 34.92
CA SER A 22 9.03 1.67 33.65
C SER A 22 9.36 0.43 32.81
N SER A 23 8.84 0.48 31.57
CA SER A 23 9.22 -0.25 30.36
C SER A 23 9.62 -1.73 30.46
N THR A 24 8.71 -2.58 29.97
CA THR A 24 8.96 -3.83 29.25
C THR A 24 10.39 -4.02 28.71
N SER A 25 11.16 -4.83 29.44
CA SER A 25 11.77 -6.14 29.09
C SER A 25 12.00 -6.53 27.60
N PRO A 26 12.87 -7.53 27.30
CA PRO A 26 14.27 -7.34 26.91
C PRO A 26 14.60 -8.05 25.57
N CYS A 27 15.89 -8.03 25.20
CA CYS A 27 16.52 -8.84 24.16
C CYS A 27 16.37 -8.33 22.71
N ASN A 28 17.42 -7.66 22.22
CA ASN A 28 17.68 -7.54 20.79
C ASN A 28 17.98 -8.94 20.23
N ILE A 29 16.94 -9.65 19.82
CA ILE A 29 17.07 -10.76 18.87
C ILE A 29 16.72 -10.18 17.52
N VAL A 30 17.75 -10.01 16.69
CA VAL A 30 17.59 -9.81 15.26
C VAL A 30 17.11 -11.16 14.70
N GLU A 31 15.82 -11.44 14.81
CA GLU A 31 15.22 -12.63 14.19
C GLU A 31 15.12 -12.40 12.69
N THR A 32 16.20 -12.76 12.01
CA THR A 32 16.14 -13.24 10.64
C THR A 32 15.29 -14.51 10.62
N VAL A 33 13.97 -14.37 10.63
CA VAL A 33 13.07 -15.49 10.29
C VAL A 33 13.26 -15.78 8.80
N GLY A 34 14.05 -16.82 8.55
CA GLY A 34 14.32 -17.33 7.23
C GLY A 34 13.04 -17.75 6.50
N SER A 35 12.92 -17.25 5.27
CA SER A 35 12.78 -18.08 4.06
C SER A 35 12.00 -19.39 4.21
N TYR A 36 10.67 -19.33 4.06
CA TYR A 36 9.85 -20.51 3.77
C TYR A 36 9.35 -20.45 2.31
N GLY A 37 9.84 -21.39 1.48
CA GLY A 37 9.47 -21.59 0.07
C GLY A 37 10.44 -20.96 -0.93
N PRO A 38 10.48 -21.39 -2.22
CA PRO A 38 11.02 -20.56 -3.29
C PRO A 38 10.12 -19.32 -3.41
N GLY A 39 10.31 -18.37 -2.49
CA GLY A 39 9.50 -17.18 -2.37
C GLY A 39 9.76 -16.26 -3.55
N MET A 40 8.70 -15.58 -4.01
CA MET A 40 8.84 -14.53 -5.01
C MET A 40 9.81 -13.47 -4.49
N ARG A 41 10.98 -13.35 -5.13
CA ARG A 41 12.00 -12.36 -4.78
C ARG A 41 11.66 -11.04 -5.46
N LEU A 42 10.71 -10.34 -4.86
CA LEU A 42 10.22 -9.07 -5.39
C LEU A 42 11.15 -7.94 -4.99
N THR A 43 11.70 -7.27 -5.99
CA THR A 43 12.34 -5.97 -5.83
C THR A 43 11.34 -4.94 -5.32
N PRO A 44 11.77 -3.84 -4.67
CA PRO A 44 10.86 -2.78 -4.25
C PRO A 44 9.99 -2.25 -5.39
N HIS A 45 10.56 -2.15 -6.59
CA HIS A 45 9.84 -1.71 -7.79
C HIS A 45 8.74 -2.70 -8.23
N GLU A 46 8.98 -4.01 -8.10
CA GLU A 46 7.94 -5.03 -8.37
C GLU A 46 6.84 -4.99 -7.31
N GLN A 47 7.19 -4.70 -6.05
CA GLN A 47 6.19 -4.52 -4.98
C GLN A 47 5.31 -3.28 -5.25
N GLU A 48 5.89 -2.17 -5.69
CA GLU A 48 5.12 -0.97 -6.11
C GLU A 48 4.14 -1.27 -7.25
N ARG A 49 4.57 -2.04 -8.26
CA ARG A 49 3.67 -2.49 -9.35
C ARG A 49 2.51 -3.35 -8.84
N LEU A 50 2.75 -4.22 -7.86
CA LEU A 50 1.68 -4.98 -7.22
C LEU A 50 0.68 -4.08 -6.49
N LEU A 51 1.16 -3.02 -5.82
CA LEU A 51 0.27 -2.04 -5.17
C LEU A 51 -0.64 -1.33 -6.18
N ILE A 52 -0.15 -1.05 -7.39
CA ILE A 52 -0.98 -0.48 -8.48
C ILE A 52 -2.10 -1.46 -8.86
N HIS A 53 -1.81 -2.75 -9.00
CA HIS A 53 -2.84 -3.76 -9.29
C HIS A 53 -3.88 -3.87 -8.17
N VAL A 54 -3.46 -3.82 -6.90
CA VAL A 54 -4.38 -3.81 -5.76
C VAL A 54 -5.28 -2.58 -5.80
N ALA A 55 -4.71 -1.39 -6.01
CA ALA A 55 -5.48 -0.15 -6.13
C ALA A 55 -6.48 -0.21 -7.29
N ALA A 56 -6.09 -0.77 -8.44
CA ALA A 56 -6.97 -0.97 -9.58
C ALA A 56 -8.12 -1.95 -9.27
N GLY A 57 -7.85 -3.02 -8.51
CA GLY A 57 -8.87 -3.95 -8.02
C GLY A 57 -9.91 -3.25 -7.16
N VAL A 58 -9.47 -2.49 -6.15
CA VAL A 58 -10.35 -1.71 -5.28
C VAL A 58 -11.17 -0.70 -6.09
N ALA A 59 -10.57 -0.03 -7.08
CA ALA A 59 -11.26 0.91 -7.96
C ALA A 59 -12.33 0.22 -8.82
N ARG A 60 -12.03 -0.95 -9.41
CA ARG A 60 -13.00 -1.75 -10.17
C ARG A 60 -14.18 -2.19 -9.29
N ASP A 61 -13.93 -2.60 -8.05
CA ASP A 61 -14.97 -2.96 -7.09
C ASP A 61 -15.86 -1.77 -6.69
N ARG A 62 -15.28 -0.56 -6.63
CA ARG A 62 -16.05 0.68 -6.41
C ARG A 62 -16.93 1.00 -7.62
N ARG A 63 -16.38 0.93 -8.82
CA ARG A 63 -17.11 1.16 -10.08
C ARG A 63 -18.24 0.16 -10.27
N SER A 64 -18.04 -1.12 -9.93
CA SER A 64 -19.08 -2.16 -10.07
C SER A 64 -20.28 -1.93 -9.14
N ARG A 65 -20.09 -1.19 -8.03
CA ARG A 65 -21.17 -0.70 -7.16
C ARG A 65 -21.82 0.61 -7.63
N GLY A 66 -21.40 1.13 -8.79
CA GLY A 66 -21.95 2.36 -9.38
C GLY A 66 -21.29 3.66 -8.90
N LEU A 67 -20.14 3.60 -8.23
CA LEU A 67 -19.41 4.81 -7.85
C LEU A 67 -18.63 5.37 -9.04
N ARG A 68 -18.72 6.70 -9.23
CA ARG A 68 -17.84 7.44 -10.14
C ARG A 68 -16.45 7.50 -9.53
N LEU A 69 -15.44 7.20 -10.32
CA LEU A 69 -14.06 7.08 -9.88
C LEU A 69 -13.41 8.45 -9.66
N ASN A 70 -12.59 8.57 -8.63
CA ASN A 70 -11.72 9.72 -8.43
C ASN A 70 -10.42 9.60 -9.25
N HIS A 71 -9.58 10.63 -9.16
CA HIS A 71 -8.31 10.70 -9.90
C HIS A 71 -7.37 9.49 -9.67
N PRO A 72 -6.96 9.12 -8.44
CA PRO A 72 -6.05 7.99 -8.24
C PRO A 72 -6.66 6.64 -8.65
N GLU A 73 -7.98 6.46 -8.52
CA GLU A 73 -8.67 5.25 -8.98
C GLU A 73 -8.63 5.11 -10.50
N ALA A 74 -8.90 6.20 -11.23
CA ALA A 74 -8.84 6.22 -12.69
C ALA A 74 -7.41 5.91 -13.17
N THR A 75 -6.41 6.57 -12.58
CA THR A 75 -4.99 6.31 -12.86
C THR A 75 -4.62 4.86 -12.61
N ALA A 76 -5.03 4.28 -11.49
CA ALA A 76 -4.72 2.88 -11.15
C ALA A 76 -5.33 1.89 -12.15
N ILE A 77 -6.58 2.09 -12.57
CA ILE A 77 -7.23 1.23 -13.56
C ILE A 77 -6.49 1.27 -14.90
N ILE A 78 -6.15 2.47 -15.39
CA ILE A 78 -5.43 2.64 -16.65
C ILE A 78 -4.03 2.04 -16.54
N ALA A 79 -3.29 2.35 -15.47
CA ALA A 79 -1.96 1.79 -15.23
C ALA A 79 -1.96 0.26 -15.19
N SER A 80 -2.90 -0.34 -14.46
CA SER A 80 -3.07 -1.79 -14.43
C SER A 80 -3.41 -2.35 -15.81
N PHE A 81 -4.25 -1.68 -16.61
CA PHE A 81 -4.56 -2.12 -17.97
C PHE A 81 -3.31 -2.17 -18.87
N LEU A 82 -2.44 -1.17 -18.77
CA LEU A 82 -1.20 -1.11 -19.54
C LEU A 82 -0.23 -2.23 -19.14
N MET A 83 -0.08 -2.49 -17.84
CA MET A 83 0.79 -3.55 -17.35
C MET A 83 0.31 -4.94 -17.79
N GLU A 84 -1.00 -5.22 -17.69
CA GLU A 84 -1.57 -6.49 -18.15
C GLU A 84 -1.46 -6.63 -19.67
N GLY A 85 -1.73 -5.58 -20.43
CA GLY A 85 -1.59 -5.61 -21.88
C GLY A 85 -0.15 -5.86 -22.33
N ALA A 86 0.84 -5.29 -21.63
CA ALA A 86 2.25 -5.60 -21.89
C ALA A 86 2.57 -7.06 -21.58
N ARG A 87 1.99 -7.60 -20.49
CA ARG A 87 2.14 -9.01 -20.11
C ARG A 87 1.51 -9.96 -21.12
N ASP A 88 0.42 -9.55 -21.76
CA ASP A 88 -0.25 -10.26 -22.87
C ASP A 88 0.53 -10.18 -24.19
N GLY A 89 1.64 -9.41 -24.23
CA GLY A 89 2.45 -9.24 -25.43
C GLY A 89 1.89 -8.26 -26.44
N GLN A 90 0.97 -7.37 -26.02
CA GLN A 90 0.52 -6.27 -26.88
C GLN A 90 1.66 -5.31 -27.19
N THR A 91 1.54 -4.58 -28.29
CA THR A 91 2.56 -3.57 -28.65
C THR A 91 2.35 -2.27 -27.86
N VAL A 92 3.44 -1.52 -27.64
CA VAL A 92 3.37 -0.19 -27.02
C VAL A 92 2.37 0.72 -27.75
N ALA A 93 2.42 0.75 -29.09
CA ALA A 93 1.53 1.55 -29.91
C ALA A 93 0.05 1.17 -29.74
N TYR A 94 -0.24 -0.13 -29.65
CA TYR A 94 -1.60 -0.59 -29.36
C TYR A 94 -2.08 -0.11 -27.99
N LEU A 95 -1.24 -0.23 -26.96
CA LEU A 95 -1.60 0.15 -25.59
C LEU A 95 -1.78 1.67 -25.42
N MET A 96 -1.03 2.48 -26.17
CA MET A 96 -1.22 3.93 -26.22
C MET A 96 -2.64 4.30 -26.68
N GLU A 97 -3.15 3.62 -27.70
CA GLU A 97 -4.51 3.86 -28.22
C GLU A 97 -5.60 3.18 -27.38
N ALA A 98 -5.36 1.94 -26.96
CA ALA A 98 -6.32 1.17 -26.18
C ALA A 98 -6.52 1.75 -24.77
N GLY A 99 -5.47 2.33 -24.18
CA GLY A 99 -5.52 3.00 -22.88
C GLY A 99 -6.54 4.14 -22.82
N ARG A 100 -6.81 4.80 -23.96
CA ARG A 100 -7.80 5.90 -24.08
C ARG A 100 -9.26 5.41 -24.11
N LYS A 101 -9.47 4.09 -24.19
CA LYS A 101 -10.80 3.46 -24.30
C LYS A 101 -11.21 2.71 -23.03
N VAL A 102 -10.34 2.71 -22.01
CA VAL A 102 -10.55 1.95 -20.77
C VAL A 102 -11.62 2.59 -19.89
N LEU A 103 -11.62 3.93 -19.82
CA LEU A 103 -12.56 4.73 -19.03
C LEU A 103 -13.14 5.83 -19.90
N SER A 104 -14.38 6.15 -19.62
CA SER A 104 -15.10 7.28 -20.23
C SER A 104 -15.46 8.31 -19.16
N ARG A 105 -15.87 9.51 -19.58
CA ARG A 105 -16.23 10.61 -18.66
C ARG A 105 -17.35 10.25 -17.68
N GLN A 106 -18.22 9.32 -18.05
CA GLN A 106 -19.30 8.85 -17.17
C GLN A 106 -18.80 7.95 -16.02
N ASP A 107 -17.63 7.35 -16.18
CA ASP A 107 -17.04 6.43 -15.20
C ASP A 107 -16.30 7.16 -14.07
N VAL A 108 -15.92 8.42 -14.29
CA VAL A 108 -15.09 9.22 -13.39
C VAL A 108 -15.84 10.43 -12.89
N MET A 109 -15.43 11.01 -11.76
CA MET A 109 -15.97 12.26 -11.22
C MET A 109 -15.67 13.46 -12.12
N ASP A 110 -16.42 14.55 -11.96
CA ASP A 110 -16.22 15.77 -12.75
C ASP A 110 -14.85 16.40 -12.47
N GLY A 111 -14.20 16.91 -13.51
CA GLY A 111 -12.84 17.47 -13.45
C GLY A 111 -11.70 16.45 -13.51
N VAL A 112 -11.97 15.16 -13.26
CA VAL A 112 -10.94 14.10 -13.36
C VAL A 112 -10.33 13.99 -14.76
N PRO A 113 -11.10 14.01 -15.88
CA PRO A 113 -10.53 13.94 -17.23
C PRO A 113 -9.53 15.05 -17.51
N GLU A 114 -9.81 16.27 -17.03
CA GLU A 114 -8.94 17.44 -17.22
C GLU A 114 -7.69 17.39 -16.34
N MET A 115 -7.80 16.83 -15.13
CA MET A 115 -6.67 16.64 -14.22
C MET A 115 -5.71 15.55 -14.71
N LEU A 116 -6.23 14.50 -15.36
CA LEU A 116 -5.44 13.36 -15.80
C LEU A 116 -4.88 13.58 -17.22
N ALA A 117 -3.89 14.47 -17.33
CA ALA A 117 -3.30 14.82 -18.63
C ALA A 117 -2.60 13.62 -19.33
N SER A 118 -1.96 12.76 -18.55
CA SER A 118 -1.35 11.53 -19.06
C SER A 118 -1.13 10.49 -17.96
N VAL A 119 -1.12 9.22 -18.34
CA VAL A 119 -0.67 8.12 -17.48
C VAL A 119 0.59 7.52 -18.11
N GLN A 120 1.64 7.40 -17.32
CA GLN A 120 2.93 6.85 -17.72
C GLN A 120 3.27 5.65 -16.86
N ILE A 121 3.63 4.53 -17.49
CA ILE A 121 4.00 3.29 -16.80
C ILE A 121 5.13 2.58 -17.53
N GLU A 122 6.12 2.16 -16.76
CA GLU A 122 7.10 1.18 -17.23
C GLU A 122 6.52 -0.22 -17.09
N ALA A 123 6.28 -0.88 -18.22
CA ALA A 123 5.78 -2.25 -18.27
C ALA A 123 6.80 -3.19 -18.92
N THR A 124 6.78 -4.46 -18.50
CA THR A 124 7.69 -5.48 -19.02
C THR A 124 7.01 -6.23 -20.16
N PHE A 125 7.47 -5.96 -21.39
CA PHE A 125 7.03 -6.61 -22.61
C PHE A 125 7.89 -7.86 -22.89
N PRO A 126 7.48 -8.74 -23.82
CA PRO A 126 8.28 -9.90 -24.23
C PRO A 126 9.69 -9.55 -24.71
N ASP A 127 9.90 -8.33 -25.21
CA ASP A 127 11.18 -7.83 -25.70
C ASP A 127 11.88 -6.84 -24.74
N GLY A 128 11.40 -6.73 -23.50
CA GLY A 128 12.03 -5.96 -22.43
C GLY A 128 11.13 -4.89 -21.80
N THR A 129 11.65 -4.19 -20.81
CA THR A 129 10.92 -3.11 -20.13
C THR A 129 10.88 -1.85 -21.00
N LYS A 130 9.68 -1.27 -21.15
CA LYS A 130 9.45 -0.05 -21.94
C LYS A 130 8.50 0.89 -21.21
N LEU A 131 8.70 2.19 -21.41
CA LEU A 131 7.78 3.23 -20.95
C LEU A 131 6.61 3.35 -21.93
N VAL A 132 5.39 3.25 -21.41
CA VAL A 132 4.15 3.49 -22.15
C VAL A 132 3.53 4.78 -21.63
N THR A 133 3.22 5.71 -22.52
CA THR A 133 2.58 6.98 -22.18
C THR A 133 1.24 7.06 -22.90
N VAL A 134 0.16 7.18 -22.15
CA VAL A 134 -1.18 7.45 -22.67
C VAL A 134 -1.50 8.92 -22.40
N HIS A 135 -1.63 9.71 -23.45
CA HIS A 135 -2.06 11.11 -23.36
C HIS A 135 -3.58 11.19 -23.38
N GLN A 136 -4.15 12.05 -22.51
CA GLN A 136 -5.60 12.24 -22.38
C GLN A 136 -6.36 10.90 -22.39
N PRO A 137 -6.09 10.03 -21.41
CA PRO A 137 -6.65 8.68 -21.37
C PRO A 137 -8.17 8.65 -21.18
N ILE A 138 -8.78 9.79 -20.84
CA ILE A 138 -10.23 9.96 -20.73
C ILE A 138 -10.61 11.14 -21.63
N PRO A 139 -10.95 10.89 -22.92
CA PRO A 139 -11.30 11.94 -23.87
C PRO A 139 -12.61 12.66 -23.48
#